data_AF-A0A8G1RAT9-F1
#
_entry.id   AF-A0A8G1RAT9-F1
#
_cell.length_a   1.000
_cell.length_b   1.000
_cell.length_c   1.000
_cell.angle_alpha   90.00
_cell.angle_beta   90.00
_cell.angle_gamma   90.00
#
_symmetry.space_group_name_H-M   'P 1'
#
loop_
_entity.id
_entity.type
_entity.pdbx_description
1 polymer ?
#
loop_
_entity_poly.entity_id
_entity_poly.type
_entity_poly.pdbx_seq_one_letter_code
_entity_poly.pdbx_strand_id
1 'polypeptide(L)'
;MHMIHFTSQRNDAIDSAEDCRTKYIARCLFRKITREIQLCNDNAGPVKLFCDDLRPGNGLSNAQHQMNGVVDWEFTYAAPTGFAYSPPFWLLLWKQCLDDWTARYEKVLPVFLKVLKNKDQGAIDRGIMKESDRLSGYMLRSWESGDFWLNYAARKSWAFDMIYWAKIDRRYFGDGKLSDRVKLLTPDGRAEMEGFV
;
A
#
# COMPACT_ATOMS: atom_id res chain seq x y z
N MET A 1 12.84 -1.24 -4.24
CA MET A 1 12.09 -0.95 -5.48
C MET A 1 12.07 0.55 -5.80
N HIS A 2 11.47 1.42 -4.97
CA HIS A 2 11.28 2.86 -5.32
C HIS A 2 12.56 3.62 -5.66
N MET A 3 13.67 3.34 -4.96
CA MET A 3 14.95 3.99 -5.27
C MET A 3 15.48 3.56 -6.64
N ILE A 4 15.42 2.27 -6.97
CA ILE A 4 15.83 1.77 -8.30
C ILE A 4 14.98 2.43 -9.39
N HIS A 5 13.67 2.55 -9.18
CA HIS A 5 12.78 3.21 -10.14
C HIS A 5 13.16 4.68 -10.35
N PHE A 6 13.49 5.40 -9.28
CA PHE A 6 13.95 6.79 -9.36
C PHE A 6 15.26 6.94 -10.13
N THR A 7 16.24 6.08 -9.85
CA THR A 7 17.56 6.20 -10.47
C THR A 7 17.62 5.69 -11.91
N SER A 8 16.63 4.90 -12.35
CA SER A 8 16.64 4.27 -13.68
C SER A 8 15.64 4.87 -14.67
N GLN A 9 14.64 5.63 -14.22
CA GLN A 9 13.72 6.31 -15.12
C GLN A 9 14.42 7.46 -15.86
N ARG A 10 14.37 7.42 -17.19
CA ARG A 10 15.13 8.35 -18.06
C ARG A 10 14.31 9.51 -18.62
N ASN A 11 12.99 9.33 -18.78
CA ASN A 11 12.13 10.29 -19.47
C ASN A 11 11.09 10.87 -18.49
N ASP A 12 10.96 12.20 -18.48
CA ASP A 12 9.91 12.97 -17.78
C ASP A 12 9.65 12.56 -16.31
N ALA A 13 10.69 12.04 -15.65
CA ALA A 13 10.60 11.55 -14.28
C ALA A 13 10.91 12.65 -13.25
N ILE A 14 11.59 13.72 -13.67
CA ILE A 14 12.04 14.83 -12.85
C ILE A 14 11.76 16.13 -13.60
N ASP A 15 10.95 17.01 -13.01
CA ASP A 15 10.56 18.28 -13.62
C ASP A 15 11.53 19.42 -13.28
N SER A 16 12.23 19.30 -12.13
CA SER A 16 13.17 20.32 -11.64
C SER A 16 14.13 19.75 -10.59
N ALA A 17 15.15 20.52 -10.25
CA ALA A 17 16.05 20.24 -9.13
C ALA A 17 15.29 20.07 -7.79
N GLU A 18 14.24 20.87 -7.56
CA GLU A 18 13.43 20.78 -6.34
C GLU A 18 12.56 19.51 -6.33
N ASP A 19 11.98 19.17 -7.48
CA ASP A 19 11.22 17.91 -7.66
C ASP A 19 12.12 16.69 -7.48
N CYS A 20 13.34 16.71 -8.03
CA CYS A 20 14.37 15.68 -7.82
C CYS A 20 14.64 15.45 -6.33
N ARG A 21 14.96 16.53 -5.59
CA ARG A 21 15.20 16.45 -4.13
C ARG A 21 13.98 15.92 -3.40
N THR A 22 12.80 16.41 -3.73
CA THR A 22 11.52 15.98 -3.12
C THR A 22 11.29 14.48 -3.29
N LYS A 23 11.43 13.98 -4.52
CA LYS A 23 11.30 12.55 -4.84
C LYS A 23 12.37 11.70 -4.15
N TYR A 24 13.62 12.16 -4.13
CA TYR A 24 14.72 11.45 -3.47
C TYR A 24 14.49 11.34 -1.96
N ILE A 25 14.17 12.46 -1.29
CA ILE A 25 13.90 12.53 0.15
C ILE A 25 12.77 11.56 0.53
N ALA A 26 11.66 11.57 -0.21
CA ALA A 26 10.54 10.68 0.03
C ALA A 26 10.96 9.20 0.06
N ARG A 27 11.83 8.78 -0.87
CA ARG A 27 12.31 7.39 -0.97
C ARG A 27 13.25 7.00 0.16
N CYS A 28 14.16 7.89 0.55
CA CYS A 28 15.05 7.66 1.69
C CYS A 28 14.28 7.57 3.00
N LEU A 29 13.35 8.49 3.24
CA LEU A 29 12.55 8.51 4.46
C LEU A 29 11.54 7.37 4.52
N PHE A 30 10.95 6.97 3.39
CA PHE A 30 10.12 5.77 3.33
C PHE A 30 10.93 4.50 3.65
N ARG A 31 12.18 4.40 3.15
CA ARG A 31 13.08 3.30 3.52
C ARG A 31 13.41 3.30 5.01
N LYS A 32 13.54 4.48 5.64
CA LYS A 32 13.72 4.60 7.09
C LYS A 32 12.51 4.10 7.85
N ILE A 33 11.31 4.58 7.49
CA ILE A 33 10.03 4.16 8.07
C ILE A 33 9.88 2.64 8.01
N THR A 34 10.06 2.04 6.84
CA THR A 34 9.87 0.59 6.62
C THR A 34 10.90 -0.29 7.34
N ARG A 35 12.04 0.26 7.78
CA ARG A 35 13.03 -0.45 8.60
C ARG A 35 12.73 -0.39 10.10
N GLU A 36 12.15 0.72 10.54
CA GLU A 36 11.89 1.00 11.96
C GLU A 36 10.51 0.51 12.41
N ILE A 37 9.54 0.43 11.49
CA ILE A 37 8.14 0.12 11.81
C ILE A 37 7.75 -1.28 11.38
N GLN A 38 7.18 -2.02 12.33
CA GLN A 38 6.56 -3.30 12.08
C GLN A 38 5.06 -3.09 11.80
N LEU A 39 4.66 -3.33 10.55
CA LEU A 39 3.24 -3.28 10.16
C LEU A 39 2.43 -4.47 10.67
N CYS A 40 3.09 -5.57 11.02
CA CYS A 40 2.47 -6.73 11.64
C CYS A 40 3.42 -7.40 12.63
N ASN A 41 2.86 -7.98 13.69
CA ASN A 41 3.61 -8.71 14.71
C ASN A 41 4.31 -9.97 14.16
N ASP A 42 3.87 -10.45 12.98
CA ASP A 42 4.41 -11.63 12.30
C ASP A 42 5.43 -11.28 11.21
N ASN A 43 6.27 -10.25 11.43
CA ASN A 43 7.31 -9.88 10.46
C ASN A 43 8.37 -10.97 10.21
N ALA A 44 8.42 -12.01 11.06
CA ALA A 44 9.23 -13.22 10.88
C ALA A 44 8.39 -14.47 10.52
N GLY A 45 7.07 -14.32 10.35
CA GLY A 45 6.13 -15.40 10.07
C GLY A 45 6.14 -15.83 8.60
N PRO A 46 5.43 -16.91 8.24
CA PRO A 46 5.49 -17.49 6.91
C PRO A 46 5.07 -16.46 5.85
N VAL A 47 5.88 -16.38 4.78
CA VAL A 47 5.48 -15.67 3.56
C VAL A 47 4.24 -16.36 2.99
N LYS A 48 3.21 -15.58 2.65
CA LYS A 48 1.97 -16.10 2.06
C LYS A 48 1.94 -15.77 0.57
N LEU A 49 1.28 -16.63 -0.20
CA LEU A 49 0.99 -16.34 -1.59
C LEU A 49 0.02 -15.15 -1.64
N PHE A 50 0.40 -14.10 -2.35
CA PHE A 50 -0.38 -12.89 -2.52
C PHE A 50 -0.42 -12.53 -4.00
N CYS A 51 -1.58 -12.04 -4.46
CA CYS A 51 -1.75 -11.55 -5.82
C CYS A 51 -2.28 -10.12 -5.79
N ASP A 52 -1.57 -9.22 -6.48
CA ASP A 52 -1.88 -7.80 -6.52
C ASP A 52 -3.12 -7.45 -7.35
N ASP A 53 -3.59 -8.39 -8.19
CA ASP A 53 -4.63 -8.15 -9.20
C ASP A 53 -5.86 -9.08 -9.08
N LEU A 54 -6.25 -9.43 -7.85
CA LEU A 54 -7.51 -10.15 -7.58
C LEU A 54 -8.77 -9.27 -7.71
N ARG A 55 -8.80 -8.39 -8.71
CA ARG A 55 -9.92 -7.49 -9.02
C ARG A 55 -11.11 -8.26 -9.62
N PRO A 56 -12.34 -7.71 -9.58
CA PRO A 56 -13.53 -8.43 -10.05
C PRO A 56 -13.46 -8.93 -11.50
N GLY A 57 -12.72 -8.23 -12.36
CA GLY A 57 -12.52 -8.63 -13.76
C GLY A 57 -11.79 -9.98 -13.94
N ASN A 58 -11.04 -10.43 -12.93
CA ASN A 58 -10.28 -11.67 -12.96
C ASN A 58 -11.05 -12.83 -12.30
N GLY A 59 -12.29 -12.59 -11.86
CA GLY A 59 -13.18 -13.60 -11.32
C GLY A 59 -14.08 -14.22 -12.39
N LEU A 60 -14.12 -15.54 -12.45
CA LEU A 60 -15.07 -16.27 -13.27
C LEU A 60 -16.34 -16.57 -12.46
N SER A 61 -17.50 -16.39 -13.09
CA SER A 61 -18.79 -16.74 -12.49
C SER A 61 -19.67 -17.54 -13.47
N ASN A 62 -20.53 -18.39 -12.91
CA ASN A 62 -21.54 -19.12 -13.70
C ASN A 62 -22.78 -18.25 -13.97
N ALA A 63 -23.76 -18.81 -14.69
CA ALA A 63 -25.03 -18.13 -15.01
C ALA A 63 -25.85 -17.73 -13.75
N GLN A 64 -25.53 -18.28 -12.59
CA GLN A 64 -26.14 -17.98 -11.29
C GLN A 64 -25.30 -16.99 -10.45
N HIS A 65 -24.31 -16.33 -11.05
CA HIS A 65 -23.39 -15.39 -10.39
C HIS A 65 -22.58 -15.99 -9.24
N GLN A 66 -22.37 -17.30 -9.25
CA GLN A 66 -21.50 -17.97 -8.28
C GLN A 66 -20.07 -17.98 -8.83
N MET A 67 -19.14 -17.50 -8.02
CA MET A 67 -17.71 -17.54 -8.32
C MET A 67 -17.24 -19.00 -8.45
N ASN A 68 -16.65 -19.33 -9.59
CA ASN A 68 -16.20 -20.70 -9.91
C ASN A 68 -14.70 -20.77 -10.27
N GLY A 69 -14.03 -19.63 -10.40
CA GLY A 69 -12.59 -19.60 -10.63
C GLY A 69 -12.02 -18.20 -10.54
N VAL A 70 -10.69 -18.14 -10.46
CA VAL A 70 -9.90 -16.91 -10.55
C VAL A 70 -8.83 -17.15 -11.60
N VAL A 71 -8.70 -16.22 -12.54
CA VAL A 71 -7.67 -16.23 -13.59
C VAL A 71 -6.64 -15.14 -13.34
N ASP A 72 -5.67 -15.02 -14.25
CA ASP A 72 -4.71 -13.93 -14.26
C ASP A 72 -3.80 -13.87 -13.02
N TRP A 73 -3.04 -14.95 -12.84
CA TRP A 73 -2.14 -15.13 -11.70
C TRP A 73 -0.74 -14.51 -11.91
N GLU A 74 -0.54 -13.72 -12.98
CA GLU A 74 0.80 -13.22 -13.37
C GLU A 74 1.44 -12.29 -12.33
N PHE A 75 0.64 -11.64 -11.49
CA PHE A 75 1.11 -10.78 -10.38
C PHE A 75 1.13 -11.48 -9.02
N THR A 76 1.28 -12.81 -9.01
CA THR A 76 1.32 -13.60 -7.79
C THR A 76 2.74 -13.82 -7.30
N TYR A 77 2.99 -13.56 -6.01
CA TYR A 77 4.30 -13.73 -5.41
C TYR A 77 4.20 -14.05 -3.90
N ALA A 78 5.30 -14.51 -3.31
CA ALA A 78 5.40 -14.68 -1.86
C ALA A 78 5.59 -13.31 -1.17
N ALA A 79 4.65 -12.93 -0.31
CA ALA A 79 4.61 -11.61 0.32
C ALA A 79 4.46 -11.70 1.85
N PRO A 80 4.83 -10.63 2.58
CA PRO A 80 4.49 -10.50 3.99
C PRO A 80 2.96 -10.59 4.19
N THR A 81 2.52 -11.30 5.23
CA THR A 81 1.09 -11.44 5.54
C THR A 81 0.40 -10.08 5.71
N GLY A 82 1.12 -9.06 6.19
CA GLY A 82 0.63 -7.69 6.32
C GLY A 82 0.08 -7.08 5.02
N PHE A 83 0.44 -7.57 3.83
CA PHE A 83 -0.14 -7.09 2.57
C PHE A 83 -1.61 -7.50 2.41
N ALA A 84 -1.99 -8.69 2.89
CA ALA A 84 -3.37 -9.15 2.89
C ALA A 84 -4.23 -8.43 3.95
N TYR A 85 -3.60 -7.77 4.92
CA TYR A 85 -4.28 -7.03 5.98
C TYR A 85 -4.74 -5.65 5.54
N SER A 86 -4.40 -5.19 4.34
CA SER A 86 -4.92 -3.95 3.79
C SER A 86 -6.13 -4.23 2.90
N PRO A 87 -7.21 -3.42 3.00
CA PRO A 87 -8.37 -3.61 2.14
C PRO A 87 -7.99 -3.40 0.65
N PRO A 88 -8.69 -4.05 -0.28
CA PRO A 88 -8.33 -4.00 -1.69
C PRO A 88 -8.55 -2.61 -2.29
N PHE A 89 -7.48 -2.00 -2.80
CA PHE A 89 -7.57 -0.69 -3.48
C PHE A 89 -8.57 -0.69 -4.65
N TRP A 90 -8.71 -1.83 -5.35
CA TRP A 90 -9.56 -1.96 -6.52
C TRP A 90 -11.07 -1.94 -6.22
N LEU A 91 -11.51 -1.81 -4.97
CA LEU A 91 -12.93 -1.57 -4.64
C LEU A 91 -13.50 -0.36 -5.38
N LEU A 92 -12.62 0.61 -5.69
CA LEU A 92 -12.92 1.71 -6.57
C LEU A 92 -11.88 1.75 -7.69
N LEU A 93 -12.36 1.90 -8.92
CA LEU A 93 -11.49 2.33 -10.01
C LEU A 93 -10.91 3.70 -9.67
N TRP A 94 -9.60 3.88 -9.87
CA TRP A 94 -8.93 5.14 -9.59
C TRP A 94 -9.62 6.31 -10.33
N LYS A 95 -9.72 7.46 -9.66
CA LYS A 95 -10.29 8.69 -10.21
C LYS A 95 -9.33 9.85 -10.01
N GLN A 96 -9.55 10.94 -10.76
CA GLN A 96 -8.63 12.06 -10.98
C GLN A 96 -7.92 12.65 -9.75
N CYS A 97 -8.48 12.55 -8.53
CA CYS A 97 -7.89 13.11 -7.31
C CYS A 97 -7.88 12.10 -6.15
N LEU A 98 -6.80 12.10 -5.35
CA LEU A 98 -6.63 11.25 -4.18
C LEU A 98 -7.68 11.52 -3.09
N ASP A 99 -8.05 12.78 -2.86
CA ASP A 99 -9.03 13.13 -1.82
C ASP A 99 -10.43 12.66 -2.20
N ASP A 100 -10.84 12.88 -3.45
CA ASP A 100 -12.10 12.37 -4.00
C ASP A 100 -12.17 10.84 -3.96
N TRP A 101 -11.05 10.18 -4.28
CA TRP A 101 -10.96 8.73 -4.21
C TRP A 101 -11.09 8.26 -2.76
N THR A 102 -10.37 8.90 -1.82
CA THR A 102 -10.41 8.57 -0.38
C THR A 102 -11.83 8.72 0.18
N ALA A 103 -12.48 9.86 -0.07
CA ALA A 103 -13.83 10.14 0.43
C ALA A 103 -14.90 9.17 -0.12
N ARG A 104 -14.71 8.66 -1.34
CA ARG A 104 -15.58 7.61 -1.89
C ARG A 104 -15.23 6.24 -1.30
N TYR A 105 -13.95 5.95 -1.13
CA TYR A 105 -13.48 4.68 -0.59
C TYR A 105 -14.02 4.47 0.83
N GLU A 106 -14.01 5.51 1.66
CA GLU A 106 -14.56 5.50 3.02
C GLU A 106 -16.07 5.19 3.06
N LYS A 107 -16.82 5.50 2.00
CA LYS A 107 -18.25 5.17 1.89
C LYS A 107 -18.49 3.70 1.50
N VAL A 108 -17.61 3.13 0.69
CA VAL A 108 -17.76 1.77 0.15
C VAL A 108 -17.12 0.72 1.07
N LEU A 109 -16.01 1.07 1.73
CA LEU A 109 -15.25 0.17 2.59
C LEU A 109 -16.12 -0.49 3.69
N PRO A 110 -17.01 0.22 4.41
CA PRO A 110 -17.86 -0.41 5.42
C PRO A 110 -18.78 -1.50 4.86
N VAL A 111 -19.28 -1.33 3.63
CA VAL A 111 -20.13 -2.32 2.95
C VAL A 111 -19.31 -3.58 2.65
N PHE A 112 -18.12 -3.40 2.08
CA PHE A 112 -17.19 -4.51 1.80
C PHE A 112 -16.82 -5.25 3.09
N LEU A 113 -16.41 -4.54 4.14
CA LEU A 113 -16.02 -5.13 5.42
C LEU A 113 -17.17 -5.87 6.10
N LYS A 114 -18.40 -5.37 5.99
CA LYS A 114 -19.59 -6.07 6.49
C LYS A 114 -19.78 -7.42 5.80
N VAL A 115 -19.69 -7.46 4.47
CA VAL A 115 -19.81 -8.70 3.70
C VAL A 115 -18.67 -9.65 4.01
N LEU A 116 -17.43 -9.15 4.04
CA LEU A 116 -16.23 -9.93 4.37
C LEU A 116 -16.34 -10.55 5.77
N LYS A 117 -16.74 -9.77 6.79
CA LYS A 117 -16.93 -10.26 8.16
C LYS A 117 -17.93 -11.42 8.24
N ASN A 118 -19.02 -11.36 7.49
CA ASN A 118 -20.02 -12.44 7.44
C ASN A 118 -19.48 -13.69 6.73
N LYS A 119 -18.70 -13.51 5.65
CA LYS A 119 -18.05 -14.62 4.95
C LYS A 119 -16.97 -15.29 5.79
N ASP A 120 -16.16 -14.48 6.48
CA ASP A 120 -15.16 -14.92 7.45
C ASP A 120 -15.82 -15.74 8.56
N GLN A 121 -16.90 -15.23 9.17
CA GLN A 121 -17.62 -15.95 10.22
C GLN A 121 -18.14 -17.30 9.73
N GLY A 122 -18.79 -17.34 8.56
CA GLY A 122 -19.30 -18.59 8.02
C GLY A 122 -18.19 -19.61 7.69
N ALA A 123 -16.99 -19.15 7.31
CA ALA A 123 -15.83 -20.03 7.10
C ALA A 123 -15.28 -20.58 8.43
N ILE A 124 -15.28 -19.76 9.48
CA ILE A 124 -14.89 -20.15 10.84
C ILE A 124 -15.87 -21.17 11.42
N ASP A 125 -17.18 -20.92 11.29
CA ASP A 125 -18.23 -21.83 11.79
C ASP A 125 -18.15 -23.22 11.13
N ARG A 126 -17.67 -23.28 9.87
CA ARG A 126 -17.42 -24.53 9.13
C ARG A 126 -16.05 -25.16 9.41
N GLY A 127 -15.21 -24.54 10.24
CA GLY A 127 -13.85 -25.01 10.52
C GLY A 127 -12.86 -24.89 9.36
N ILE A 128 -13.19 -24.12 8.32
CA ILE A 128 -12.31 -23.89 7.15
C ILE A 128 -11.20 -22.88 7.49
N MET A 129 -11.50 -21.94 8.39
CA MET A 129 -10.64 -20.82 8.75
C MET A 129 -10.60 -20.65 10.28
N LYS A 130 -9.48 -20.17 10.83
CA LYS A 130 -9.39 -19.84 12.27
C LYS A 130 -9.76 -18.37 12.51
N GLU A 131 -10.13 -18.02 13.73
CA GLU A 131 -10.39 -16.62 14.11
C GLU A 131 -9.18 -15.72 13.87
N SER A 132 -7.95 -16.25 14.04
CA SER A 132 -6.70 -15.54 13.75
C SER A 132 -6.51 -15.16 12.28
N ASP A 133 -7.21 -15.84 11.36
CA ASP A 133 -7.12 -15.56 9.93
C ASP A 133 -8.19 -14.54 9.46
N ARG A 134 -9.06 -14.06 10.36
CA ARG A 134 -10.15 -13.12 10.02
C ARG A 134 -9.61 -11.81 9.47
N LEU A 135 -9.75 -11.60 8.16
CA LEU A 135 -9.23 -10.42 7.47
C LEU A 135 -10.01 -9.15 7.76
N SER A 136 -11.33 -9.23 7.97
CA SER A 136 -12.17 -8.03 8.11
C SER A 136 -11.68 -7.08 9.21
N GLY A 137 -11.19 -7.62 10.34
CA GLY A 137 -10.67 -6.83 11.45
C GLY A 137 -9.31 -6.19 11.16
N TYR A 138 -8.41 -6.92 10.49
CA TYR A 138 -7.12 -6.40 10.07
C TYR A 138 -7.27 -5.28 9.04
N MET A 139 -8.16 -5.46 8.06
CA MET A 139 -8.43 -4.48 7.01
C MET A 139 -9.01 -3.17 7.55
N LEU A 140 -9.94 -3.24 8.51
CA LEU A 140 -10.46 -2.05 9.17
C LEU A 140 -9.34 -1.28 9.91
N ARG A 141 -8.57 -1.99 10.75
CA ARG A 141 -7.48 -1.36 11.51
C ARG A 141 -6.42 -0.77 10.59
N SER A 142 -6.06 -1.45 9.50
CA SER A 142 -5.09 -0.97 8.51
C SER A 142 -5.55 0.33 7.85
N TRP A 143 -6.85 0.47 7.60
CA TRP A 143 -7.42 1.71 7.08
C TRP A 143 -7.39 2.83 8.13
N GLU A 144 -7.91 2.58 9.33
CA GLU A 144 -8.03 3.55 10.42
C GLU A 144 -6.67 4.06 10.91
N SER A 145 -5.67 3.17 11.01
CA SER A 145 -4.31 3.54 11.41
C SER A 145 -3.58 4.32 10.31
N GLY A 146 -3.99 4.17 9.05
CA GLY A 146 -3.27 4.66 7.88
C GLY A 146 -2.18 3.71 7.36
N ASP A 147 -2.03 2.50 7.92
CA ASP A 147 -1.06 1.50 7.44
C ASP A 147 -1.38 1.01 6.02
N PHE A 148 -2.65 1.11 5.62
CA PHE A 148 -3.08 0.93 4.24
C PHE A 148 -2.21 1.72 3.26
N TRP A 149 -1.91 2.99 3.57
CA TRP A 149 -1.12 3.86 2.70
C TRP A 149 0.33 3.42 2.63
N LEU A 150 0.91 2.96 3.75
CA LEU A 150 2.27 2.44 3.77
C LEU A 150 2.39 1.17 2.91
N ASN A 151 1.47 0.21 3.09
CA ASN A 151 1.39 -1.01 2.30
C ASN A 151 1.10 -0.75 0.82
N TYR A 152 0.26 0.24 0.51
CA TYR A 152 -0.06 0.62 -0.85
C TYR A 152 1.15 1.25 -1.54
N ALA A 153 1.79 2.24 -0.88
CA ALA A 153 2.98 2.90 -1.40
C ALA A 153 4.12 1.91 -1.61
N ALA A 154 4.31 0.92 -0.72
CA ALA A 154 5.34 -0.12 -0.85
C ALA A 154 5.21 -0.96 -2.14
N ARG A 155 3.99 -1.12 -2.66
CA ARG A 155 3.69 -1.97 -3.83
C ARG A 155 3.51 -1.19 -5.12
N LYS A 156 3.00 0.04 -5.06
CA LYS A 156 2.59 0.82 -6.25
C LYS A 156 3.52 2.02 -6.44
N SER A 157 4.46 1.90 -7.39
CA SER A 157 5.45 2.95 -7.69
C SER A 157 4.85 4.21 -8.33
N TRP A 158 3.81 4.06 -9.17
CA TRP A 158 3.26 5.15 -9.97
C TRP A 158 2.60 6.27 -9.14
N ALA A 159 2.02 5.94 -7.98
CA ALA A 159 1.36 6.89 -7.09
C ALA A 159 2.20 7.23 -5.84
N PHE A 160 3.45 6.74 -5.80
CA PHE A 160 4.28 6.77 -4.59
C PHE A 160 4.45 8.19 -4.05
N ASP A 161 4.90 9.12 -4.89
CA ASP A 161 5.25 10.48 -4.46
C ASP A 161 4.04 11.21 -3.89
N MET A 162 2.91 11.20 -4.61
CA MET A 162 1.66 11.80 -4.16
C MET A 162 1.17 11.19 -2.85
N ILE A 163 1.17 9.86 -2.71
CA ILE A 163 0.68 9.20 -1.48
C ILE A 163 1.64 9.43 -0.31
N TYR A 164 2.95 9.39 -0.56
CA TYR A 164 3.94 9.62 0.48
C TYR A 164 3.72 10.99 1.13
N TRP A 165 3.68 12.04 0.32
CA TRP A 165 3.53 13.40 0.84
C TRP A 165 2.14 13.67 1.42
N ALA A 166 1.08 13.10 0.84
CA ALA A 166 -0.29 13.35 1.30
C ALA A 166 -0.69 12.53 2.54
N LYS A 167 -0.22 11.28 2.68
CA LYS A 167 -0.75 10.33 3.67
C LYS A 167 0.30 9.73 4.61
N ILE A 168 1.59 9.80 4.29
CA ILE A 168 2.65 9.10 5.04
C ILE A 168 3.56 10.07 5.78
N ASP A 169 4.13 11.07 5.11
CA ASP A 169 5.20 11.92 5.66
C ASP A 169 4.83 12.55 7.01
N ARG A 170 3.71 13.28 7.06
CA ARG A 170 3.26 13.96 8.29
C ARG A 170 2.92 13.01 9.43
N ARG A 171 2.48 11.79 9.12
CA ARG A 171 2.15 10.77 10.13
C ARG A 171 3.39 10.35 10.93
N TYR A 172 4.56 10.32 10.29
CA TYR A 172 5.80 9.85 10.91
C TYR A 172 6.76 10.97 11.32
N PHE A 173 6.71 12.11 10.64
CA PHE A 173 7.66 13.21 10.85
C PHE A 173 7.00 14.52 11.30
N GLY A 174 5.69 14.52 11.57
CA GLY A 174 4.92 15.69 12.00
C GLY A 174 4.80 16.76 10.91
N ASP A 175 4.32 17.94 11.25
CA ASP A 175 4.33 19.08 10.34
C ASP A 175 5.76 19.60 10.12
N GLY A 176 6.05 20.08 8.91
CA GLY A 176 7.38 20.60 8.58
C GLY A 176 7.54 20.93 7.10
N LYS A 177 8.68 21.56 6.77
CA LYS A 177 9.07 21.87 5.40
C LYS A 177 10.06 20.83 4.87
N LEU A 178 10.32 20.86 3.56
CA LEU A 178 11.30 19.98 2.94
C LEU A 178 12.70 20.11 3.58
N SER A 179 13.09 21.32 3.98
CA SER A 179 14.34 21.59 4.72
C SER A 179 14.46 20.81 6.02
N ASP A 180 13.34 20.53 6.69
CA ASP A 180 13.35 19.74 7.93
C ASP A 180 13.53 18.25 7.62
N ARG A 181 13.01 17.78 6.49
CA ARG A 181 13.20 16.41 5.99
C ARG A 181 14.64 16.15 5.55
N VAL A 182 15.31 17.14 4.97
CA VAL A 182 16.74 17.04 4.62
C VAL A 182 17.62 16.78 5.85
N LYS A 183 17.26 17.35 7.01
CA LYS A 183 17.99 17.14 8.28
C LYS A 183 17.85 15.69 8.78
N LEU A 184 16.80 14.97 8.38
CA LEU A 184 16.57 13.57 8.75
C LEU A 184 17.41 12.58 7.93
N LEU A 185 18.05 13.03 6.86
CA LEU A 185 18.97 12.22 6.05
C LEU A 185 20.34 12.10 6.74
N THR A 186 21.05 11.02 6.44
CA THR A 186 22.48 10.88 6.80
C THR A 186 23.33 11.88 5.99
N PRO A 187 24.56 12.21 6.43
CA PRO A 187 25.48 13.02 5.63
C PRO A 187 25.68 12.48 4.22
N ASP A 188 25.92 11.17 4.09
CA ASP A 188 26.07 10.50 2.80
C ASP A 188 24.79 10.60 1.96
N GLY A 189 23.62 10.43 2.59
CA GLY A 189 22.33 10.54 1.91
C GLY A 189 22.08 11.95 1.36
N ARG A 190 22.58 12.99 2.03
CA ARG A 190 22.53 14.38 1.52
C ARG A 190 23.51 14.60 0.37
N ALA A 191 24.72 14.06 0.46
CA ALA A 191 25.70 14.16 -0.62
C ALA A 191 25.22 13.43 -1.89
N GLU A 192 24.66 12.23 -1.73
CA GLU A 192 24.07 11.44 -2.82
C GLU A 192 22.88 12.18 -3.47
N MET A 193 22.02 12.82 -2.68
CA MET A 193 20.92 13.65 -3.19
C MET A 193 21.41 14.76 -4.13
N GLU A 194 22.45 15.49 -3.75
CA GLU A 194 23.00 16.57 -4.59
C GLU A 194 23.71 16.02 -5.84
N GLY A 195 24.12 14.75 -5.86
CA GLY A 195 24.62 14.10 -7.08
C GLY A 195 23.53 13.77 -8.11
N PHE A 196 22.25 13.78 -7.71
CA PHE A 196 21.10 13.59 -8.60
C PHE A 196 20.52 14.89 -9.16
N VAL A 197 20.93 16.04 -8.62
CA VAL A 197 20.42 17.38 -8.98
C VAL A 197 21.36 18.06 -9.95
#